data_AF-A0A0N4W0B7-F1
#
_entry.id   AF-A0A0N4W0B7-F1
#
_cell.length_a   1.000
_cell.length_b   1.000
_cell.length_c   1.000
_cell.angle_alpha   90.00
_cell.angle_beta   90.00
_cell.angle_gamma   90.00
#
_symmetry.space_group_name_H-M   'P 1'
#
loop_
_entity.id
_entity.type
_entity.pdbx_description
1 polymer ?
#
loop_
_entity_poly.entity_id
_entity_poly.type
_entity_poly.pdbx_seq_one_letter_code
_entity_poly.pdbx_strand_id
1 'polypeptide(L)' 'MNLKIEEKPEAWHVTPTPGYVLKFSEVDMKLVFGESEPHKCFLNVCHCEELPPPTDDIDEVSVKSFFRS' A
#
# COMPACT_ATOMS: atom_id res chain seq x y z
N MET A 1 -34.42 6.55 27.12
CA MET A 1 -33.54 5.61 26.41
C MET A 1 -32.52 6.45 25.67
N ASN A 2 -31.25 6.45 26.11
CA ASN A 2 -30.21 7.24 25.46
C ASN A 2 -29.67 6.42 24.28
N LEU A 3 -30.18 6.70 23.08
CA LEU A 3 -29.63 6.17 21.84
C LEU A 3 -28.30 6.89 21.58
N LYS A 4 -27.19 6.25 21.94
CA LYS A 4 -25.87 6.66 21.45
C LYS A 4 -25.85 6.35 19.96
N ILE A 5 -25.97 7.39 19.14
CA ILE A 5 -25.76 7.29 17.70
C ILE A 5 -24.26 7.06 17.53
N GLU A 6 -23.86 5.85 17.14
CA GLU A 6 -22.49 5.60 16.71
C GLU A 6 -22.31 6.25 15.33
N GLU A 7 -21.62 7.38 15.30
CA GLU A 7 -21.18 8.03 14.07
C GLU A 7 -20.23 7.07 13.35
N LYS A 8 -20.64 6.55 12.19
CA LYS A 8 -19.75 5.78 11.34
C LYS A 8 -18.64 6.72 10.82
N PRO A 9 -17.36 6.34 10.92
CA PRO A 9 -16.28 7.18 10.45
C PRO A 9 -16.41 7.44 8.94
N GLU A 10 -16.24 8.70 8.54
CA GLU A 10 -16.33 9.19 7.16
C GLU A 10 -15.23 8.60 6.26
N ALA A 11 -14.10 8.20 6.86
CA ALA A 11 -12.97 7.59 6.18
C ALA A 11 -12.80 6.13 6.61
N TRP A 12 -12.47 5.27 5.63
CA TRP A 12 -12.09 3.90 5.89
C TRP A 12 -10.72 3.85 6.56
N HIS A 13 -10.69 3.52 7.85
CA HIS A 13 -9.45 3.39 8.61
C HIS A 13 -9.13 1.90 8.78
N VAL A 14 -8.04 1.44 8.16
CA VAL A 14 -7.56 0.05 8.27
C VAL A 14 -6.28 0.05 9.09
N THR A 15 -6.15 -0.90 10.02
CA THR A 15 -4.89 -1.17 10.72
C THR A 15 -4.26 -2.40 10.08
N PRO A 16 -3.37 -2.24 9.09
CA PRO A 16 -2.89 -3.38 8.32
C PRO A 16 -1.88 -4.20 9.12
N THR A 17 -1.81 -5.51 8.83
CA THR A 17 -0.83 -6.43 9.42
C THR A 17 0.51 -6.29 8.71
N PRO A 18 1.63 -6.10 9.43
CA PRO A 18 2.95 -5.99 8.81
C PRO A 18 3.35 -7.28 8.07
N GLY A 19 3.88 -7.14 6.85
CA GLY A 19 4.45 -8.24 6.07
C GLY A 19 5.97 -8.14 5.99
N TYR A 20 6.48 -7.25 5.14
CA TYR A 20 7.91 -7.04 4.91
C TYR A 20 8.23 -5.59 4.55
N VAL A 21 9.52 -5.24 4.52
CA VAL A 21 9.98 -3.89 4.20
C VAL A 21 10.94 -3.92 3.01
N LEU A 22 10.68 -3.08 2.01
CA LEU A 22 11.60 -2.82 0.92
C LEU A 22 12.42 -1.56 1.24
N LYS A 23 13.73 -1.64 1.05
CA LYS A 23 14.66 -0.52 1.29
C LYS A 23 15.28 -0.07 -0.02
N PHE A 24 15.09 1.20 -0.34
CA PHE A 24 15.73 1.89 -1.44
C PHE A 24 16.76 2.86 -0.89
N SER A 25 17.97 2.85 -1.45
CA SER A 25 19.09 3.61 -0.90
C SER A 25 19.20 5.03 -1.47
N GLU A 26 18.79 5.21 -2.72
CA GLU A 26 18.88 6.47 -3.45
C GLU A 26 17.60 6.64 -4.29
N VAL A 27 16.63 7.38 -3.77
CA VAL A 27 15.39 7.70 -4.48
C VAL A 27 15.38 9.19 -4.82
N ASP A 28 15.12 9.52 -6.09
CA ASP A 28 14.89 10.89 -6.54
C ASP A 28 13.49 11.35 -6.07
N MET A 29 13.50 12.28 -5.11
CA MET A 29 12.28 12.83 -4.52
C MET A 29 11.90 14.21 -5.10
N LYS A 30 12.61 14.68 -6.13
CA LYS A 30 12.44 16.02 -6.69
C LYS A 30 11.02 16.30 -7.17
N LEU A 31 10.36 15.30 -7.77
CA LEU A 31 8.99 15.45 -8.28
C LEU A 31 7.92 15.43 -7.18
N VAL A 32 8.23 14.86 -6.01
CA VAL A 32 7.25 14.67 -4.93
C VAL A 32 7.41 15.75 -3.85
N PHE A 33 8.64 16.03 -3.45
CA PHE A 33 8.96 16.92 -2.32
C PHE A 33 9.80 18.13 -2.74
N GLY A 34 10.23 18.23 -4.00
CA GLY A 34 11.10 19.33 -4.47
C GLY A 34 12.55 19.21 -3.99
N GLU A 35 12.90 18.13 -3.33
CA GLU A 35 14.23 17.89 -2.76
C GLU A 35 15.19 17.31 -3.80
N SER A 36 16.41 17.83 -3.83
CA SER A 36 17.45 17.40 -4.79
C SER A 36 18.43 16.38 -4.21
N GLU A 37 18.40 16.15 -2.90
CA GLU A 37 19.29 15.19 -2.24
C GLU A 37 18.74 13.76 -2.35
N PRO A 38 19.60 12.75 -2.56
CA PRO A 38 19.17 11.36 -2.59
C PRO A 38 18.75 10.90 -1.20
N HIS A 39 17.57 10.29 -1.11
CA HIS A 39 17.01 9.83 0.15
C HIS A 39 16.93 8.30 0.22
N LYS A 40 17.09 7.78 1.44
CA LYS A 40 16.71 6.40 1.75
C LYS A 40 15.20 6.32 1.92
N CYS A 41 14.56 5.43 1.16
CA CYS A 41 13.13 5.20 1.25
C CYS A 41 12.85 3.78 1.76
N PHE A 42 11.89 3.67 2.68
CA PHE A 42 11.42 2.39 3.21
C PHE A 42 9.94 2.23 2.88
N LEU A 43 9.61 1.18 2.15
CA LEU A 43 8.23 0.83 1.82
C LEU A 43 7.80 -0.37 2.66
N ASN A 44 6.88 -0.13 3.59
CA ASN A 44 6.26 -1.20 4.37
C ASN A 44 5.17 -1.86 3.52
N VAL A 45 5.39 -3.12 3.16
CA VAL A 45 4.37 -3.95 2.51
C VAL A 45 3.60 -4.68 3.59
N CYS A 46 2.31 -4.35 3.69
CA CYS A 46 1.38 -4.88 4.68
C CYS A 46 0.22 -5.58 3.97
N HIS A 47 -0.61 -6.31 4.72
CA HIS A 47 -1.84 -6.94 4.22
C HIS A 47 -3.01 -6.76 5.20
N CYS A 48 -4.24 -6.87 4.73
CA CYS A 48 -5.45 -6.83 5.55
C CYS A 48 -6.54 -7.70 4.90
N GLU A 49 -7.49 -8.20 5.70
CA GLU A 49 -8.59 -9.07 5.21
C GLU A 49 -9.77 -8.24 4.67
N GLU A 50 -9.81 -6.95 5.02
CA GLU A 50 -10.85 -6.00 4.65
C GLU A 50 -10.72 -5.52 3.19
N LEU A 51 -9.57 -5.76 2.55
CA LEU A 51 -9.37 -5.51 1.13
C LEU A 51 -9.88 -6.73 0.34
N PRO A 52 -10.79 -6.56 -0.65
CA PRO A 52 -11.20 -7.68 -1.48
C PRO A 52 -9.98 -8.25 -2.21
N PRO A 53 -9.89 -9.58 -2.37
CA PRO A 53 -8.85 -10.16 -3.21
C PRO A 53 -8.98 -9.63 -4.64
N PRO A 54 -7.88 -9.54 -5.39
CA PRO A 54 -7.93 -9.23 -6.82
C PRO A 54 -8.98 -10.11 -7.51
N THR A 55 -9.74 -9.55 -8.45
CA THR A 55 -10.83 -10.24 -9.16
C THR A 55 -10.38 -11.40 -10.05
N ASP A 56 -9.09 -11.46 -10.37
CA ASP A 56 -8.51 -12.49 -11.22
C ASP A 56 -7.58 -13.38 -10.38
N ASP A 57 -7.75 -14.70 -10.49
CA ASP A 57 -6.72 -15.67 -10.09
C ASP A 57 -5.53 -15.50 -11.03
N ILE A 58 -4.64 -14.55 -10.70
CA ILE A 58 -3.47 -14.27 -11.54
C ILE A 58 -2.46 -15.39 -11.30
N ASP A 59 -2.35 -16.30 -12.25
CA ASP A 59 -1.32 -17.34 -12.22
C ASP A 59 0.07 -16.73 -12.50
N GLU A 60 1.10 -17.38 -11.95
CA GLU A 60 2.49 -16.88 -12.01
C GLU A 60 2.98 -16.64 -13.46
N VAL A 61 2.42 -17.37 -14.44
CA VAL A 61 2.78 -17.22 -15.86
C VAL A 61 2.22 -15.93 -16.43
N SER A 62 0.97 -15.61 -16.11
CA SER A 62 0.31 -14.36 -16.55
C SER A 62 1.03 -13.12 -16.01
N VAL A 63 1.41 -13.12 -14.72
CA VAL A 63 2.19 -12.01 -14.11
C VAL A 63 3.51 -11.78 -14.85
N LYS A 64 4.27 -12.85 -15.11
CA LYS A 64 5.59 -12.75 -15.75
C LYS A 64 5.53 -12.20 -17.17
N SER A 65 4.43 -12.43 -17.88
CA SER A 65 4.24 -11.92 -19.24
C SER A 65 3.98 -10.42 -19.27
N PHE A 66 3.23 -9.89 -18.29
CA PHE A 66 2.88 -8.48 -18.18
C PHE A 66 4.09 -7.58 -17.91
N PHE A 67 5.01 -7.98 -17.03
CA PHE A 67 6.22 -7.19 -16.71
C PHE A 67 7.36 -7.33 -17.73
N ARG A 68 7.17 -8.11 -18.80
CA ARG A 68 8.17 -8.34 -19.85
C ARG A 68 7.94 -7.53 -21.13
N SER A 69 6.86 -6.75 -21.23
CA SER A 69 6.62 -5.80 -22.33
C SER A 69 7.08 -4.39 -21.98
#